data_AF-A0A7W7HEQ3-F1
#
_entry.id   AF-A0A7W7HEQ3-F1
#
_cell.length_a   1.000
_cell.length_b   1.000
_cell.length_c   1.000
_cell.angle_alpha   90.00
_cell.angle_beta   90.00
_cell.angle_gamma   90.00
#
_symmetry.space_group_name_H-M   'P 1'
#
loop_
_entity.id
_entity.type
_entity.pdbx_description
1 polymer ?
#
loop_
_entity_poly.entity_id
_entity_poly.type
_entity_poly.pdbx_seq_one_letter_code
_entity_poly.pdbx_strand_id
1 'polypeptide(L)'
;MRQMTAEKAAEIIRRAYGTWKSQGNEGWMKTVEIFDRADLTIEEAAEGIRHLFRAGEGFNASDDPARNEHTELERACQIPLRRDDVIGLVRWR
;
A
#
# COMPACT_ATOMS: atom_id res chain seq x y z
N MET A 1 10.04 5.10 21.78
CA MET A 1 9.01 5.12 20.73
C MET A 1 9.70 5.45 19.42
N ARG A 2 9.56 4.60 18.39
CA ARG A 2 10.10 4.85 17.06
C ARG A 2 9.20 5.93 16.44
N GLN A 3 9.74 7.10 16.08
CA GLN A 3 8.98 8.06 15.27
C GLN A 3 9.01 7.56 13.83
N MET A 4 7.90 7.01 13.36
CA MET A 4 7.72 6.65 11.96
C MET A 4 7.13 7.86 11.23
N THR A 5 7.85 8.39 10.23
CA THR A 5 7.32 9.45 9.34
C THR A 5 6.68 8.85 8.10
N ALA A 6 5.83 9.62 7.43
CA ALA A 6 5.21 9.21 6.17
C ALA A 6 6.25 8.96 5.07
N GLU A 7 7.33 9.75 4.99
CA GLU A 7 8.43 9.47 4.04
C GLU A 7 9.10 8.13 4.36
N LYS A 8 9.32 7.84 5.66
CA LYS A 8 10.01 6.60 6.05
C LYS A 8 9.15 5.38 5.78
N ALA A 9 7.86 5.45 6.07
CA ALA A 9 6.90 4.42 5.71
C ALA A 9 6.87 4.20 4.19
N ALA A 10 6.85 5.28 3.40
CA ALA A 10 6.89 5.23 1.94
C ALA A 10 8.14 4.52 1.40
N GLU A 11 9.33 4.80 1.96
CA GLU A 11 10.56 4.09 1.61
C GLU A 11 10.48 2.59 1.89
N ILE A 12 9.93 2.20 3.04
CA ILE A 12 9.77 0.80 3.44
C ILE A 12 8.80 0.09 2.49
N ILE A 13 7.65 0.72 2.19
CA ILE A 13 6.66 0.21 1.23
C ILE A 13 7.28 0.00 -0.15
N ARG A 14 8.08 0.97 -0.64
CA ARG A 14 8.77 0.87 -1.93
C ARG A 14 9.75 -0.31 -1.96
N ARG A 15 10.48 -0.55 -0.86
CA ARG A 15 11.37 -1.70 -0.72
C ARG A 15 10.59 -3.02 -0.71
N ALA A 16 9.51 -3.10 0.08
CA ALA A 16 8.65 -4.28 0.14
C ALA A 16 8.08 -4.64 -1.24
N TYR A 17 7.59 -3.65 -1.99
CA TYR A 17 7.14 -3.84 -3.37
C TYR A 17 8.27 -4.29 -4.30
N GLY A 18 9.46 -3.70 -4.17
CA GLY A 18 10.65 -4.10 -4.94
C GLY A 18 11.03 -5.57 -4.70
N THR A 19 11.03 -6.02 -3.44
CA THR A 19 11.26 -7.42 -3.09
C THR A 19 10.18 -8.32 -3.66
N TRP A 20 8.89 -7.96 -3.51
CA TRP A 20 7.78 -8.69 -4.10
C TRP A 20 7.92 -8.86 -5.62
N LYS A 21 8.29 -7.80 -6.35
CA LYS A 21 8.53 -7.85 -7.79
C LYS A 21 9.74 -8.73 -8.14
N SER A 22 10.81 -8.68 -7.36
CA SER A 22 12.01 -9.50 -7.57
C SER A 22 11.77 -11.01 -7.40
N GLN A 23 10.72 -11.38 -6.66
CA GLN A 23 10.26 -12.77 -6.53
C GLN A 23 9.47 -13.27 -7.75
N GLY A 24 9.36 -12.46 -8.81
CA GLY A 24 8.66 -12.81 -10.04
C GLY A 24 7.17 -12.46 -10.04
N ASN A 25 6.69 -11.75 -9.00
CA ASN A 25 5.31 -11.26 -9.00
C ASN A 25 5.14 -10.05 -9.93
N GLU A 26 3.99 -9.98 -10.60
CA GLU A 26 3.66 -8.90 -11.53
C GLU A 26 2.27 -8.32 -11.27
N GLY A 27 2.07 -7.07 -11.67
CA GLY A 27 0.76 -6.42 -11.65
C GLY A 27 0.48 -5.62 -10.38
N TRP A 28 -0.70 -5.82 -9.81
CA TRP A 28 -1.19 -5.08 -8.66
C TRP A 28 -0.94 -5.86 -7.38
N MET A 29 -0.38 -5.20 -6.38
CA MET A 29 -0.14 -5.74 -5.05
C MET A 29 -1.24 -5.26 -4.11
N LYS A 30 -1.77 -6.15 -3.27
CA LYS A 30 -2.77 -5.78 -2.26
C LYS A 30 -2.16 -4.94 -1.14
N THR A 31 -2.91 -4.02 -0.55
CA THR A 31 -2.44 -3.19 0.58
C THR A 31 -2.16 -4.03 1.82
N VAL A 32 -3.00 -5.06 2.09
CA VAL A 32 -2.76 -6.03 3.18
C VAL A 32 -1.41 -6.73 3.03
N GLU A 33 -1.04 -7.06 1.79
CA GLU A 33 0.20 -7.72 1.44
C GLU A 33 1.43 -6.81 1.62
N ILE A 34 1.23 -5.50 1.55
CA ILE A 34 2.24 -4.51 1.89
C ILE A 34 2.39 -4.42 3.40
N PHE A 35 1.28 -4.41 4.14
CA PHE A 35 1.33 -4.27 5.59
C PHE A 35 2.07 -5.45 6.23
N ASP A 36 1.78 -6.66 5.76
CA ASP A 36 2.45 -7.89 6.20
C ASP A 36 3.97 -7.87 5.89
N ARG A 37 4.36 -7.39 4.69
CA ARG A 37 5.77 -7.38 4.27
C ARG A 37 6.58 -6.20 4.79
N ALA A 38 5.94 -5.08 5.07
CA ALA A 38 6.59 -3.83 5.45
C ALA A 38 6.89 -3.75 6.96
N ASP A 39 6.35 -4.68 7.78
CA ASP A 39 6.43 -4.61 9.24
C ASP A 39 5.99 -3.23 9.77
N LEU A 40 4.89 -2.72 9.18
CA LEU A 40 4.28 -1.44 9.51
C LEU A 40 2.91 -1.67 10.13
N THR A 41 2.54 -0.83 11.07
CA THR A 41 1.14 -0.74 11.49
C THR A 41 0.27 -0.24 10.34
N ILE A 42 -1.04 -0.52 10.41
CA ILE A 42 -2.03 -0.07 9.41
C ILE A 42 -1.95 1.45 9.22
N GLU A 43 -1.80 2.20 10.31
CA GLU A 43 -1.73 3.67 10.30
C GLU A 43 -0.47 4.18 9.62
N GLU A 44 0.70 3.62 9.94
CA GLU A 44 1.97 4.00 9.33
C GLU A 44 1.99 3.70 7.83
N ALA A 45 1.49 2.52 7.44
CA ALA A 45 1.43 2.13 6.05
C ALA A 45 0.41 2.97 5.26
N ALA A 46 -0.73 3.32 5.87
CA ALA A 46 -1.69 4.24 5.28
C ALA A 46 -1.08 5.62 5.02
N GLU A 47 -0.33 6.18 5.98
CA GLU A 47 0.38 7.45 5.79
C GLU A 47 1.46 7.37 4.70
N GLY A 48 2.23 6.28 4.66
CA GLY A 48 3.22 6.06 3.62
C GLY A 48 2.60 5.95 2.22
N ILE A 49 1.49 5.23 2.07
CA ILE A 49 0.78 5.12 0.80
C ILE A 49 0.15 6.46 0.39
N ARG A 50 -0.42 7.23 1.32
CA ARG A 50 -0.89 8.60 1.05
C ARG A 50 0.24 9.49 0.55
N HIS A 51 1.41 9.39 1.18
CA HIS A 51 2.59 10.15 0.77
C HIS A 51 3.01 9.78 -0.66
N LEU A 52 3.14 8.48 -0.96
CA LEU A 52 3.48 7.97 -2.29
C LEU A 52 2.48 8.41 -3.37
N PHE A 53 1.19 8.33 -3.06
CA PHE A 53 0.13 8.75 -3.97
C PHE A 53 0.17 10.24 -4.27
N ARG A 54 0.48 11.08 -3.26
CA ARG A 54 0.62 12.54 -3.44
C ARG A 54 1.90 12.93 -4.18
N ALA A 55 2.98 12.17 -4.00
CA ALA A 55 4.25 12.42 -4.66
C ALA A 55 4.20 12.16 -6.18
N GLY A 56 3.29 11.28 -6.65
CA GLY A 56 3.05 11.05 -8.08
C GLY A 56 4.16 10.28 -8.81
N GLU A 57 5.11 9.67 -8.09
CA GLU A 57 6.29 8.98 -8.66
C GLU A 57 5.98 7.59 -9.25
N GLY A 58 5.11 7.52 -10.27
CA GLY A 58 4.79 6.25 -10.94
C GLY A 58 4.05 5.22 -10.06
N PHE A 59 3.69 5.62 -8.84
CA PHE A 59 2.86 4.87 -7.92
C PHE A 59 1.39 5.07 -8.27
N ASN A 60 0.71 3.97 -8.59
CA ASN A 60 -0.71 3.95 -8.86
C ASN A 60 -1.40 3.19 -7.73
N ALA A 61 -2.55 3.69 -7.32
CA ALA A 61 -3.41 2.99 -6.37
C ALA A 61 -4.83 2.94 -6.92
N SER A 62 -5.52 1.84 -6.64
CA SER A 62 -6.88 1.59 -7.11
C SER A 62 -7.67 0.82 -6.06
N ASP A 63 -8.98 1.00 -6.10
CA ASP A 63 -9.90 -0.03 -5.67
C ASP A 63 -10.25 -0.88 -6.89
N ASP A 64 -10.13 -2.19 -6.79
CA ASP A 64 -10.73 -3.10 -7.77
C ASP A 64 -11.39 -4.22 -6.95
N PRO A 65 -12.71 -4.11 -6.71
CA PRO A 65 -13.47 -5.10 -5.96
C PRO A 65 -13.35 -6.51 -6.56
N ALA A 66 -13.15 -6.65 -7.87
CA ALA A 66 -13.01 -7.96 -8.50
C ALA A 66 -11.66 -8.63 -8.18
N ARG A 67 -10.67 -7.87 -7.70
CA ARG A 67 -9.33 -8.35 -7.31
C ARG A 67 -9.10 -8.36 -5.80
N ASN A 68 -9.99 -7.75 -5.03
CA ASN A 68 -10.04 -7.89 -3.59
C ASN A 68 -10.88 -9.13 -3.26
N GLU A 69 -10.37 -10.03 -2.43
CA GLU A 69 -11.15 -11.20 -1.99
C GLU A 69 -12.19 -10.81 -0.93
N HIS A 70 -12.22 -9.52 -0.55
CA HIS A 70 -13.11 -8.91 0.41
C HIS A 70 -13.11 -9.65 1.75
N THR A 71 -11.95 -10.16 2.16
CA THR A 71 -11.79 -10.66 3.52
C THR A 71 -11.95 -9.50 4.52
N GLU A 72 -12.29 -9.81 5.77
CA GLU A 72 -12.38 -8.78 6.81
C GLU A 72 -11.06 -8.03 6.99
N LEU A 73 -9.95 -8.74 6.89
CA LEU A 73 -8.61 -8.16 6.95
C LEU A 73 -8.33 -7.23 5.77
N GLU A 74 -8.66 -7.63 4.54
CA GLU A 74 -8.48 -6.76 3.37
C GLU A 74 -9.32 -5.49 3.46
N ARG A 75 -10.57 -5.60 3.94
CA ARG A 75 -11.43 -4.43 4.19
C ARG A 75 -10.83 -3.50 5.25
N ALA A 76 -10.29 -4.06 6.33
CA ALA A 76 -9.61 -3.29 7.37
C ALA A 76 -8.32 -2.61 6.86
N CYS A 77 -7.69 -3.19 5.82
CA CYS A 77 -6.48 -2.66 5.19
C CYS A 77 -6.74 -1.72 4.01
N GLN A 78 -8.01 -1.40 3.71
CA GLN A 78 -8.33 -0.41 2.70
C GLN A 78 -7.98 0.99 3.21
N ILE A 79 -7.28 1.76 2.37
CA ILE A 79 -6.81 3.09 2.76
C ILE A 79 -7.71 4.15 2.13
N PRO A 80 -8.34 5.03 2.92
CA PRO A 80 -9.04 6.17 2.36
C PRO A 80 -8.02 7.20 1.87
N LEU A 81 -8.01 7.45 0.56
CA LEU A 81 -7.16 8.46 -0.10
C LEU A 81 -7.90 9.76 -0.42
N ARG A 82 -9.19 9.67 -0.78
CA ARG A 82 -10.08 10.82 -1.04
C ARG A 82 -11.40 10.67 -0.30
N ARG A 83 -12.27 11.69 -0.40
CA ARG A 83 -13.53 11.80 0.35
C ARG A 83 -14.42 10.55 0.24
N ASP A 84 -14.35 9.84 -0.89
CA ASP A 84 -15.13 8.64 -1.17
C ASP A 84 -14.30 7.50 -1.82
N ASP A 85 -12.97 7.68 -1.97
CA ASP A 85 -12.09 6.67 -2.58
C ASP A 85 -11.31 5.93 -1.50
N VAL A 86 -11.61 4.64 -1.35
CA VAL A 86 -10.72 3.67 -0.69
C VAL A 86 -9.82 3.01 -1.73
N ILE A 87 -8.67 2.50 -1.32
CA ILE A 87 -7.81 1.68 -2.18
C ILE A 87 -7.43 0.40 -1.47
N GLY A 88 -7.47 -0.72 -2.19
CA GLY A 88 -6.99 -2.02 -1.73
C GLY A 88 -5.80 -2.53 -2.53
N LEU A 89 -5.42 -1.84 -3.61
CA LEU A 89 -4.41 -2.28 -4.55
C LEU A 89 -3.46 -1.14 -4.89
N VAL A 90 -2.19 -1.48 -5.05
CA VAL A 90 -1.15 -0.55 -5.48
C VAL A 90 -0.25 -1.18 -6.52
N ARG A 91 0.38 -0.34 -7.35
CA ARG A 91 1.29 -0.76 -8.40
C ARG A 91 2.32 0.33 -8.69
N TRP A 92 3.58 -0.07 -8.82
CA TRP A 92 4.59 0.77 -9.46
C TRP A 92 4.65 0.51 -10.97
N ARG A 93 4.58 1.58 -11.76
CA ARG A 93 4.92 1.56 -13.19
C ARG A 93 6.43 1.49 -13.40
#